data_AF-A0A3C1GWQ4-F1
#
_entry.id   AF-A0A3C1GWQ4-F1
#
_cell.length_a   1.000
_cell.length_b   1.000
_cell.length_c   1.000
_cell.angle_alpha   90.00
_cell.angle_beta   90.00
_cell.angle_gamma   90.00
#
_symmetry.space_group_name_H-M   'P 1'
#
loop_
_entity.id
_entity.type
_entity.pdbx_description
1 polymer ?
#
loop_
_entity_poly.entity_id
_entity_poly.type
_entity_poly.pdbx_seq_one_letter_code
_entity_poly.pdbx_strand_id
1 'polypeptide(L)'
;MKCSRLPQLLPFLSDVRPLSSHPEASSTIFSLFDDLKHYLCDQSISNAAKYMLSHSNFLDRSNLLSCEQLSVRVRPGDICFIDFGCAYRNEAGYQHFGIILSIVHSKAFVIPMTSNPSTFSQAYEENINPNGKRHLMRIGKQKGMYKESVLFLNDCKFINTSRIIEVKGHLDVKDELFQQIKDRIKECLFEPHRDLTESY
;
A
#
# COMPACT_ATOMS: atom_id res chain seq x y z
N MET A 1 8.91 -18.29 -12.98
CA MET A 1 8.53 -17.91 -14.36
C MET A 1 9.24 -16.62 -14.73
N LYS A 2 9.98 -16.58 -15.84
CA LYS A 2 10.41 -15.31 -16.44
C LYS A 2 9.15 -14.59 -16.95
N CYS A 3 9.09 -13.26 -16.83
CA CYS A 3 8.03 -12.46 -17.46
C CYS A 3 8.08 -12.71 -18.97
N SER A 4 7.18 -13.55 -19.49
CA SER A 4 7.28 -14.16 -20.82
C SER A 4 7.17 -13.12 -21.95
N ARG A 5 6.50 -12.00 -21.69
CA ARG A 5 6.23 -10.95 -22.68
C ARG A 5 7.18 -9.75 -22.58
N LEU A 6 8.03 -9.69 -21.54
CA LEU A 6 9.00 -8.59 -21.39
C LEU A 6 9.92 -8.45 -22.62
N PRO A 7 10.50 -9.53 -23.20
CA PRO A 7 11.34 -9.39 -24.39
C PRO A 7 10.61 -8.82 -25.62
N GLN A 8 9.30 -9.08 -25.74
CA GLN A 8 8.47 -8.59 -26.86
C GLN A 8 8.16 -7.11 -26.73
N LEU A 9 7.99 -6.61 -25.50
CA LEU A 9 7.66 -5.21 -25.23
C LEU A 9 8.89 -4.32 -24.97
N LEU A 10 10.03 -4.91 -24.60
CA LEU A 10 11.26 -4.19 -24.27
C LEU A 10 11.69 -3.17 -25.34
N PRO A 11 11.65 -3.47 -26.65
CA PRO A 11 12.04 -2.50 -27.68
C PRO A 11 11.16 -1.25 -27.76
N PHE A 12 9.95 -1.29 -27.18
CA PHE A 12 8.95 -0.23 -27.30
C PHE A 12 8.81 0.64 -26.05
N LEU A 13 9.50 0.32 -24.94
CA LEU A 13 9.29 1.01 -23.65
C LEU A 13 9.63 2.51 -23.65
N SER A 14 10.51 2.96 -24.56
CA SER A 14 10.87 4.36 -24.74
C SER A 14 10.25 4.99 -26.00
N ASP A 15 9.42 4.24 -26.73
CA ASP A 15 8.80 4.73 -27.95
C ASP A 15 7.62 5.65 -27.62
N VAL A 16 7.69 6.88 -28.12
CA VAL A 16 6.69 7.93 -27.89
C VAL A 16 5.61 7.97 -28.98
N ARG A 17 5.73 7.14 -30.02
CA ARG A 17 4.72 7.06 -31.09
C ARG A 17 3.45 6.37 -30.58
N PRO A 18 2.28 6.67 -31.17
CA PRO A 18 1.03 6.03 -30.79
C PRO A 18 1.10 4.51 -30.93
N LEU A 19 0.42 3.78 -30.04
CA LEU A 19 0.36 2.32 -30.13
C LEU A 19 -0.15 1.82 -31.49
N SER A 20 -1.05 2.58 -32.12
CA SER A 20 -1.59 2.28 -33.45
C SER A 20 -0.54 2.24 -34.57
N SER A 21 0.64 2.84 -34.40
CA SER A 21 1.73 2.74 -35.39
C SER A 21 2.59 1.47 -35.22
N HIS A 22 2.30 0.62 -34.22
CA HIS A 22 3.06 -0.58 -33.89
C HIS A 22 2.14 -1.80 -33.77
N PRO A 23 1.83 -2.49 -34.88
CA PRO A 23 0.93 -3.66 -34.87
C PRO A 23 1.44 -4.80 -33.98
N GLU A 24 2.75 -5.07 -33.99
CA GLU A 24 3.42 -6.07 -33.16
C GLU A 24 3.20 -5.78 -31.66
N ALA A 25 3.51 -4.55 -31.22
CA ALA A 25 3.30 -4.13 -29.84
C ALA A 25 1.82 -4.12 -29.45
N SER A 26 0.94 -3.69 -30.38
CA SER A 26 -0.51 -3.70 -30.18
C SER A 26 -1.04 -5.10 -29.90
N SER A 27 -0.61 -6.10 -30.67
CA SER A 27 -1.02 -7.49 -30.47
C SER A 27 -0.60 -8.03 -29.09
N THR A 28 0.66 -7.82 -28.71
CA THR A 28 1.17 -8.23 -27.39
C THR A 28 0.47 -7.49 -26.25
N ILE A 29 0.17 -6.20 -26.39
CA ILE A 29 -0.56 -5.42 -25.38
C ILE A 29 -2.02 -5.86 -25.29
N PHE A 30 -2.71 -6.09 -26.41
CA PHE A 30 -4.10 -6.55 -26.39
C PHE A 30 -4.26 -7.93 -25.76
N SER A 31 -3.35 -8.85 -26.03
CA SER A 31 -3.34 -10.14 -25.33
C SER A 31 -3.10 -10.01 -23.82
N LEU A 32 -2.51 -8.92 -23.30
CA LEU A 32 -2.37 -8.70 -21.85
C LEU A 32 -3.71 -8.32 -21.21
N PHE A 33 -4.59 -7.64 -21.95
CA PHE A 33 -5.96 -7.37 -21.49
C PHE A 33 -6.78 -8.66 -21.41
N ASP A 34 -6.57 -9.60 -22.33
CA ASP A 34 -7.21 -10.92 -22.25
C ASP A 34 -6.74 -11.69 -21.01
N ASP A 35 -5.43 -11.72 -20.75
CA ASP A 35 -4.88 -12.32 -19.51
C ASP A 35 -5.47 -11.68 -18.26
N LEU A 36 -5.60 -10.35 -18.22
CA LEU A 36 -6.22 -9.64 -17.11
C LEU A 36 -7.69 -10.06 -16.94
N LYS A 37 -8.44 -10.16 -18.03
CA LYS A 37 -9.83 -10.62 -18.01
C LYS A 37 -9.94 -12.02 -17.41
N HIS A 38 -9.08 -12.95 -17.84
CA HIS A 38 -9.03 -14.30 -17.28
C HIS A 38 -8.66 -14.29 -15.80
N TYR A 39 -7.62 -13.54 -15.41
CA TYR A 39 -7.22 -13.37 -14.02
C TYR A 39 -8.38 -12.90 -13.14
N LEU A 40 -9.13 -11.89 -13.60
CA LEU A 40 -10.28 -11.33 -12.87
C LEU A 40 -11.45 -12.33 -12.75
N CYS A 41 -11.68 -13.18 -13.77
CA CYS A 41 -12.69 -14.24 -13.70
C CYS A 41 -12.38 -15.28 -12.61
N ASP A 42 -11.10 -15.49 -12.29
CA ASP A 42 -10.67 -16.43 -11.25
C ASP A 42 -10.63 -15.79 -9.84
N GLN A 43 -10.87 -14.48 -9.72
CA GLN A 43 -10.92 -13.79 -8.44
C GLN A 43 -12.31 -13.82 -7.79
N SER A 44 -12.35 -13.69 -6.45
CA SER A 44 -13.60 -13.32 -5.77
C SER A 44 -14.08 -11.95 -6.23
N ILE A 45 -15.39 -11.72 -6.21
CA ILE A 45 -16.01 -10.43 -6.56
C ILE A 45 -15.35 -9.27 -5.79
N SER A 46 -15.07 -9.47 -4.49
CA SER A 46 -14.41 -8.45 -3.67
C SER A 46 -13.00 -8.11 -4.16
N ASN A 47 -12.19 -9.10 -4.51
CA ASN A 47 -10.83 -8.86 -5.01
C ASN A 47 -10.84 -8.25 -6.40
N ALA A 48 -11.69 -8.75 -7.30
CA ALA A 48 -11.86 -8.16 -8.64
C ALA A 48 -12.30 -6.68 -8.55
N ALA A 49 -13.26 -6.36 -7.68
CA ALA A 49 -13.72 -5.00 -7.47
C ALA A 49 -12.60 -4.08 -6.93
N LYS A 50 -11.84 -4.52 -5.93
CA LYS A 50 -10.69 -3.77 -5.40
C LYS A 50 -9.64 -3.47 -6.47
N TYR A 51 -9.34 -4.47 -7.30
CA TYR A 51 -8.43 -4.33 -8.44
C TYR A 51 -8.95 -3.25 -9.40
N MET A 52 -10.19 -3.37 -9.85
CA MET A 52 -10.76 -2.44 -10.84
C MET A 52 -10.93 -1.03 -10.29
N LEU A 53 -11.31 -0.87 -9.02
CA LEU A 53 -11.35 0.44 -8.36
C LEU A 53 -9.96 1.07 -8.30
N SER A 54 -8.93 0.28 -7.99
CA SER A 54 -7.55 0.76 -7.97
C SER A 54 -7.05 1.17 -9.35
N HIS A 55 -7.41 0.40 -10.37
CA HIS A 55 -7.14 0.75 -11.76
C HIS A 55 -7.86 2.05 -12.17
N SER A 56 -9.15 2.20 -11.83
CA SER A 56 -9.91 3.43 -12.09
C SER A 56 -9.26 4.65 -11.42
N ASN A 57 -8.91 4.53 -10.13
CA ASN A 57 -8.21 5.60 -9.41
C ASN A 57 -6.88 5.96 -10.06
N PHE A 58 -6.13 4.98 -10.58
CA PHE A 58 -4.91 5.24 -11.32
C PHE A 58 -5.18 6.06 -12.61
N LEU A 59 -6.18 5.68 -13.39
CA LEU A 59 -6.56 6.41 -14.61
C LEU A 59 -6.93 7.87 -14.30
N ASP A 60 -7.69 8.10 -13.22
CA ASP A 60 -8.18 9.43 -12.86
C ASP A 60 -7.11 10.32 -12.21
N ARG A 61 -6.15 9.72 -11.48
CA ARG A 61 -5.29 10.45 -10.52
C ARG A 61 -3.80 10.37 -10.80
N SER A 62 -3.35 9.54 -11.74
CA SER A 62 -1.91 9.32 -12.01
C SER A 62 -1.18 10.58 -12.47
N ASN A 63 -1.90 11.51 -13.13
CA ASN A 63 -1.36 12.79 -13.60
C ASN A 63 -1.41 13.90 -12.54
N LEU A 64 -1.94 13.63 -11.34
CA LEU A 64 -2.00 14.62 -10.26
C LEU A 64 -0.67 14.69 -9.50
N LEU A 65 -0.26 15.92 -9.20
CA LEU A 65 0.94 16.22 -8.41
C LEU A 65 0.73 15.93 -6.93
N SER A 66 -0.48 16.15 -6.41
CA SER A 66 -0.81 15.92 -4.99
C SER A 66 -2.30 15.69 -4.77
N CYS A 67 -2.67 15.28 -3.56
CA CYS A 67 -4.07 15.19 -3.14
C CYS A 67 -4.77 16.54 -3.00
N GLU A 68 -4.05 17.66 -2.95
CA GLU A 68 -4.65 18.99 -2.82
C GLU A 68 -5.49 19.34 -4.05
N GLN A 69 -5.12 18.82 -5.23
CA GLN A 69 -5.91 18.92 -6.46
C GLN A 69 -7.26 18.17 -6.36
N LEU A 70 -7.40 17.27 -5.40
CA LEU A 70 -8.65 16.59 -5.04
C LEU A 70 -9.35 17.25 -3.84
N SER A 71 -8.92 18.44 -3.43
CA SER A 71 -9.39 19.13 -2.22
C SER A 71 -9.17 18.35 -0.91
N VAL A 72 -8.25 17.39 -0.91
CA VAL A 72 -7.87 16.63 0.29
C VAL A 72 -6.61 17.26 0.87
N ARG A 73 -6.66 17.59 2.17
CA ARG A 73 -5.51 18.09 2.92
C ARG A 73 -5.05 17.03 3.91
N VAL A 74 -3.75 16.75 3.92
CA VAL A 74 -3.14 15.73 4.78
C VAL A 74 -1.95 16.30 5.53
N ARG A 75 -1.74 15.80 6.74
CA ARG A 75 -0.60 16.15 7.60
C ARG A 75 -0.09 14.92 8.35
N PRO A 76 1.16 14.95 8.87
CA PRO A 76 1.65 13.91 9.77
C PRO A 76 0.68 13.67 10.93
N GLY A 77 0.48 12.40 11.30
CA GLY A 77 -0.50 11.96 12.29
C GLY A 77 -1.83 11.53 11.70
N ASP A 78 -2.17 11.95 10.46
CA ASP A 78 -3.45 11.58 9.85
C ASP A 78 -3.55 10.08 9.58
N ILE A 79 -4.71 9.52 9.88
CA ILE A 79 -5.13 8.18 9.47
C ILE A 79 -5.98 8.33 8.23
N CYS A 80 -5.48 7.85 7.10
CA CYS A 80 -6.06 8.06 5.79
C CYS A 80 -6.56 6.75 5.18
N PHE A 81 -7.63 6.82 4.40
CA PHE A 81 -8.00 5.79 3.44
C PHE A 81 -7.20 6.02 2.14
N ILE A 82 -6.43 5.02 1.72
CA ILE A 82 -5.36 5.16 0.72
C ILE A 82 -5.48 4.04 -0.31
N ASP A 83 -5.25 4.37 -1.58
CA ASP A 83 -5.07 3.39 -2.65
C ASP A 83 -3.60 3.01 -2.86
N PHE A 84 -3.22 1.83 -2.37
CA PHE A 84 -1.87 1.30 -2.51
C PHE A 84 -1.57 0.70 -3.89
N GLY A 85 -2.55 0.55 -4.79
CA GLY A 85 -2.32 -0.05 -6.10
C GLY A 85 -2.31 -1.58 -6.10
N CYS A 86 -2.02 -2.17 -7.25
CA CYS A 86 -1.67 -3.59 -7.31
C CYS A 86 -0.40 -3.84 -6.49
N ALA A 87 -0.40 -4.93 -5.71
CA ALA A 87 0.70 -5.24 -4.81
C ALA A 87 1.06 -6.72 -4.91
N TYR A 88 2.33 -7.04 -4.65
CA TYR A 88 2.78 -8.43 -4.57
C TYR A 88 2.32 -9.08 -3.28
N ARG A 89 2.48 -10.40 -3.20
CA ARG A 89 2.20 -11.13 -1.97
C ARG A 89 3.04 -10.55 -0.83
N ASN A 90 2.41 -10.38 0.33
CA ASN A 90 2.96 -9.77 1.55
C ASN A 90 3.07 -8.24 1.55
N GLU A 91 2.59 -7.57 0.50
CA GLU A 91 2.41 -6.11 0.48
C GLU A 91 0.92 -5.77 0.68
N ALA A 92 0.64 -4.64 1.32
CA ALA A 92 -0.68 -4.04 1.31
C ALA A 92 -0.97 -3.47 -0.09
N GLY A 93 -2.04 -3.95 -0.70
CA GLY A 93 -2.51 -3.52 -2.03
C GLY A 93 -3.95 -3.06 -2.01
N TYR A 94 -4.36 -2.34 -3.05
CA TYR A 94 -5.68 -1.74 -3.19
C TYR A 94 -5.98 -0.78 -2.04
N GLN A 95 -7.27 -0.59 -1.71
CA GLN A 95 -7.68 0.40 -0.75
C GLN A 95 -7.56 -0.13 0.69
N HIS A 96 -6.68 0.48 1.46
CA HIS A 96 -6.47 0.20 2.88
C HIS A 96 -6.33 1.50 3.66
N PHE A 97 -6.46 1.40 4.98
CA PHE A 97 -6.06 2.50 5.84
C PHE A 97 -4.53 2.57 5.96
N GLY A 98 -4.02 3.76 6.26
CA GLY A 98 -2.62 3.94 6.63
C GLY A 98 -2.41 5.24 7.40
N ILE A 99 -1.32 5.30 8.15
CA ILE A 99 -0.95 6.48 8.96
C ILE A 99 0.13 7.27 8.23
N ILE A 100 -0.04 8.59 8.12
CA ILE A 100 0.94 9.50 7.56
C ILE A 100 1.98 9.85 8.65
N LEU A 101 3.24 9.53 8.41
CA LEU A 101 4.33 9.87 9.34
C LEU A 101 5.10 11.12 8.96
N SER A 102 5.27 11.34 7.66
CA SER A 102 5.93 12.53 7.14
C SER A 102 5.43 12.85 5.74
N ILE A 103 5.59 14.10 5.31
CA ILE A 103 5.30 14.54 3.95
C ILE A 103 6.54 15.25 3.42
N VAL A 104 7.03 14.81 2.27
CA VAL A 104 8.19 15.36 1.59
C VAL A 104 7.86 15.48 0.11
N HIS A 105 7.83 16.70 -0.43
CA HIS A 105 7.61 16.99 -1.85
C HIS A 105 6.41 16.23 -2.47
N SER A 106 5.21 16.46 -1.91
CA SER A 106 3.95 15.82 -2.32
C SER A 106 3.90 14.29 -2.18
N LYS A 107 4.92 13.67 -1.57
CA LYS A 107 4.92 12.27 -1.17
C LYS A 107 4.71 12.16 0.33
N ALA A 108 3.87 11.21 0.73
CA ALA A 108 3.66 10.86 2.13
C ALA A 108 4.45 9.59 2.44
N PHE A 109 5.22 9.60 3.53
CA PHE A 109 5.72 8.36 4.15
C PHE A 109 4.60 7.79 5.00
N VAL A 110 4.14 6.60 4.64
CA VAL A 110 2.95 5.99 5.23
C VAL A 110 3.23 4.59 5.74
N ILE A 111 2.48 4.18 6.75
CA ILE A 111 2.44 2.79 7.22
C ILE A 111 1.05 2.22 6.92
N PRO A 112 0.91 1.18 6.10
CA PRO A 112 -0.35 0.50 5.91
C PRO A 112 -0.86 -0.13 7.21
N MET A 113 -2.17 -0.23 7.34
CA MET A 113 -2.80 -0.80 8.54
C MET A 113 -3.96 -1.73 8.23
N THR A 114 -4.23 -2.64 9.17
CA THR A 114 -5.35 -3.57 9.12
C THR A 114 -6.11 -3.60 10.43
N SER A 115 -7.38 -3.96 10.36
CA SER A 115 -8.21 -4.28 11.54
C SER A 115 -8.58 -5.77 11.58
N ASN A 116 -7.79 -6.63 10.93
CA ASN A 116 -7.98 -8.07 10.96
C ASN A 116 -7.62 -8.62 12.36
N PRO A 117 -8.55 -9.27 13.08
CA PRO A 117 -8.30 -9.78 14.43
C PRO A 117 -7.17 -10.81 14.54
N SER A 118 -6.96 -11.62 13.49
CA SER A 118 -5.86 -12.60 13.43
C SER A 118 -4.51 -11.90 13.32
N THR A 119 -4.41 -10.83 12.53
CA THR A 119 -3.20 -10.01 12.49
C THR A 119 -2.97 -9.30 13.82
N PHE A 120 -4.05 -8.84 14.47
CA PHE A 120 -3.97 -8.24 15.80
C PHE A 120 -3.41 -9.19 16.85
N SER A 121 -3.90 -10.43 16.92
CA SER A 121 -3.41 -11.41 17.88
C SER A 121 -1.94 -11.79 17.65
N GLN A 122 -1.48 -11.83 16.40
CA GLN A 122 -0.09 -12.17 16.05
C GLN A 122 0.93 -11.06 16.32
N ALA A 123 0.49 -9.81 16.53
CA ALA A 123 1.41 -8.70 16.72
C ALA A 123 2.23 -8.81 18.01
N TYR A 124 3.51 -8.42 17.94
CA TYR A 124 4.39 -8.38 19.10
C TYR A 124 3.94 -7.33 20.11
N GLU A 125 3.92 -7.72 21.38
CA GLU A 125 3.72 -6.83 22.52
C GLU A 125 4.38 -7.45 23.73
N GLU A 126 5.32 -6.76 24.38
CA GLU A 126 6.22 -7.35 25.38
C GLU A 126 5.47 -8.10 26.50
N ASN A 127 4.40 -7.50 27.02
CA ASN A 127 3.66 -8.05 28.16
C ASN A 127 2.51 -8.98 27.75
N ILE A 128 2.07 -8.97 26.48
CA ILE A 128 0.87 -9.69 26.02
C ILE A 128 1.23 -10.82 25.05
N ASN A 129 2.13 -10.55 24.11
CA ASN A 129 2.60 -11.50 23.10
C ASN A 129 4.10 -11.28 22.82
N PRO A 130 4.99 -11.67 23.75
CA PRO A 130 6.43 -11.47 23.60
C PRO A 130 7.05 -12.23 22.43
N ASN A 131 6.37 -13.26 21.92
CA ASN A 131 6.79 -14.04 20.75
C ASN A 131 6.01 -13.64 19.48
N GLY A 132 5.29 -12.52 19.52
CA GLY A 132 4.56 -12.01 18.36
C GLY A 132 5.50 -11.49 17.27
N LYS A 133 4.92 -11.26 16.09
CA LYS A 133 5.62 -10.73 14.92
C LYS A 133 6.04 -9.29 15.14
N ARG A 134 7.35 -9.02 15.11
CA ARG A 134 7.90 -7.70 15.42
C ARG A 134 7.66 -6.65 14.34
N HIS A 135 7.33 -7.06 13.12
CA HIS A 135 6.92 -6.14 12.06
C HIS A 135 5.46 -5.68 12.17
N LEU A 136 4.71 -6.21 13.13
CA LEU A 136 3.33 -5.81 13.43
C LEU A 136 3.28 -5.01 14.72
N MET A 137 2.64 -3.84 14.69
CA MET A 137 2.45 -3.01 15.88
C MET A 137 0.98 -2.72 16.12
N ARG A 138 0.48 -3.10 17.30
CA ARG A 138 -0.87 -2.73 17.75
C ARG A 138 -0.92 -1.25 18.06
N ILE A 139 -2.01 -0.62 17.66
CA ILE A 139 -2.33 0.76 18.06
C ILE A 139 -3.69 0.84 18.76
N GLY A 140 -4.31 -0.29 19.11
CA GLY A 140 -5.65 -0.31 19.68
C GLY A 140 -6.70 0.34 18.77
N LYS A 141 -7.81 0.81 19.36
CA LYS A 141 -8.88 1.50 18.64
C LYS A 141 -8.69 3.02 18.69
N GLN A 142 -8.35 3.60 17.55
CA GLN A 142 -8.14 5.04 17.41
C GLN A 142 -9.44 5.80 17.12
N LYS A 143 -9.46 7.10 17.45
CA LYS A 143 -10.60 7.97 17.16
C LYS A 143 -10.86 8.02 15.64
N GLY A 144 -12.11 7.82 15.24
CA GLY A 144 -12.51 7.71 13.83
C GLY A 144 -12.42 6.28 13.26
N MET A 145 -11.83 5.34 14.01
CA MET A 145 -11.75 3.93 13.62
C MET A 145 -12.81 3.09 14.32
N TYR A 146 -13.39 2.14 13.59
CA TYR A 146 -14.43 1.26 14.13
C TYR A 146 -13.86 0.12 15.00
N LYS A 147 -12.65 -0.32 14.70
CA LYS A 147 -12.01 -1.51 15.26
C LYS A 147 -10.60 -1.21 15.72
N GLU A 148 -10.09 -2.06 16.60
CA GLU A 148 -8.67 -2.10 16.91
C GLU A 148 -7.85 -2.38 15.66
N SER A 149 -6.66 -1.77 15.58
CA SER A 149 -5.86 -1.78 14.37
C SER A 149 -4.40 -2.12 14.63
N VAL A 150 -3.76 -2.65 13.60
CA VAL A 150 -2.34 -3.01 13.56
C VAL A 150 -1.68 -2.34 12.37
N LEU A 151 -0.46 -1.85 12.58
CA LEU A 151 0.42 -1.30 11.56
C LEU A 151 1.37 -2.37 11.02
N PHE A 152 1.56 -2.41 9.70
CA PHE A 152 2.56 -3.22 9.01
C PHE A 152 3.86 -2.42 8.86
N LEU A 153 4.71 -2.46 9.88
CA LEU A 153 5.93 -1.64 9.97
C LEU A 153 6.90 -1.91 8.80
N ASN A 154 7.02 -3.17 8.39
CA ASN A 154 7.87 -3.60 7.29
C ASN A 154 7.32 -3.24 5.89
N ASP A 155 6.08 -2.75 5.81
CA ASP A 155 5.46 -2.30 4.57
C ASP A 155 5.28 -0.77 4.53
N CYS A 156 6.01 -0.05 5.40
CA CYS A 156 6.06 1.39 5.32
C CYS A 156 6.74 1.85 4.03
N LYS A 157 6.18 2.86 3.36
CA LYS A 157 6.65 3.32 2.05
C LYS A 157 6.29 4.76 1.77
N PHE A 158 7.01 5.38 0.85
CA PHE A 158 6.60 6.65 0.27
C PHE A 158 5.58 6.43 -0.84
N ILE A 159 4.47 7.15 -0.78
CA ILE A 159 3.44 7.19 -1.82
C ILE A 159 3.24 8.61 -2.33
N ASN A 160 2.83 8.78 -3.59
CA ASN A 160 2.27 10.07 -4.01
C ASN A 160 1.00 10.34 -3.21
N THR A 161 0.86 11.53 -2.64
CA THR A 161 -0.34 11.92 -1.90
C THR A 161 -1.61 11.80 -2.72
N SER A 162 -1.60 11.89 -4.07
CA SER A 162 -2.77 11.67 -4.94
C SER A 162 -3.45 10.30 -4.75
N ARG A 163 -2.76 9.33 -4.14
CA ARG A 163 -3.32 8.03 -3.72
C ARG A 163 -4.21 8.11 -2.49
N ILE A 164 -4.16 9.19 -1.72
CA ILE A 164 -4.96 9.40 -0.53
C ILE A 164 -6.38 9.78 -0.96
N ILE A 165 -7.36 8.97 -0.52
CA ILE A 165 -8.77 9.14 -0.85
C ILE A 165 -9.43 10.08 0.17
N GLU A 166 -9.19 9.86 1.46
CA GLU A 166 -9.83 10.62 2.54
C GLU A 166 -9.06 10.51 3.86
N VAL A 167 -9.16 11.53 4.71
CA VAL A 167 -8.70 11.49 6.10
C VAL A 167 -9.85 11.02 7.00
N LYS A 168 -9.62 9.97 7.81
CA LYS A 168 -10.64 9.40 8.73
C LYS A 168 -10.34 9.61 10.21
N GLY A 169 -9.09 9.92 10.56
CA GLY A 169 -8.67 10.10 11.94
C GLY A 169 -7.34 10.84 12.02
N HIS A 170 -6.90 11.09 13.25
CA HIS A 170 -5.64 11.79 13.51
C HIS A 170 -5.07 11.35 14.85
N LEU A 171 -3.79 11.03 14.87
CA LEU A 171 -2.95 10.91 16.06
C LEU A 171 -2.20 12.22 16.25
N ASP A 172 -2.15 12.75 17.48
CA ASP A 172 -1.27 13.88 17.75
C ASP A 172 0.17 13.42 17.59
N VAL A 173 0.94 14.17 16.79
CA VAL A 173 2.35 13.87 16.55
C VAL A 173 3.20 14.04 17.80
N LYS A 174 2.70 14.71 18.84
CA LYS A 174 3.34 14.84 20.15
C LYS A 174 2.97 13.72 21.11
N ASP A 175 1.95 12.93 20.81
CA ASP A 175 1.54 11.83 21.67
C ASP A 175 2.60 10.74 21.71
N GLU A 176 2.67 10.07 22.87
CA GLU A 176 3.59 8.98 23.12
C GLU A 176 3.45 7.87 22.09
N LEU A 177 2.21 7.50 21.73
CA LEU A 177 1.94 6.48 20.71
C LEU A 177 2.57 6.83 19.36
N PHE A 178 2.50 8.10 18.93
CA PHE A 178 3.07 8.49 17.65
C PHE A 178 4.61 8.44 17.67
N GLN A 179 5.24 8.80 18.79
CA GLN A 179 6.69 8.66 18.95
C GLN A 179 7.11 7.19 19.01
N GLN A 180 6.37 6.35 19.75
CA GLN A 180 6.59 4.90 19.80
C GLN A 180 6.49 4.27 18.40
N ILE A 181 5.52 4.69 17.57
CA ILE A 181 5.42 4.21 16.18
C ILE A 181 6.71 4.51 15.40
N LYS A 182 7.25 5.74 15.52
CA LYS A 182 8.49 6.11 14.83
C LYS A 182 9.69 5.31 15.30
N ASP A 183 9.79 5.04 16.60
CA ASP A 183 10.90 4.26 17.15
C ASP A 183 10.80 2.78 16.75
N ARG A 184 9.59 2.20 16.82
CA ARG A 184 9.33 0.83 16.33
C ARG A 184 9.64 0.65 14.86
N ILE A 185 9.47 1.68 14.02
CA ILE A 185 9.91 1.64 12.62
C ILE A 185 11.43 1.62 12.51
N LYS A 186 12.14 2.47 13.25
CA LYS A 186 13.62 2.47 13.21
C LYS A 186 14.16 1.10 13.60
N GLU A 187 13.65 0.53 14.69
CA GLU A 187 13.95 -0.84 15.10
C GLU A 187 13.62 -1.82 13.98
N CYS A 188 12.42 -1.71 13.41
CA CYS A 188 11.96 -2.64 12.38
C CYS A 188 12.72 -2.52 11.04
N LEU A 189 13.37 -1.41 10.74
CA LEU A 189 14.05 -1.21 9.46
C LEU A 189 15.56 -1.38 9.54
N PHE A 190 16.16 -1.12 10.71
CA PHE A 190 17.61 -1.00 10.85
C PHE A 190 18.22 -1.90 11.90
N GLU A 191 17.43 -2.49 12.82
CA GLU A 191 17.97 -3.39 13.82
C GLU A 191 17.94 -4.85 13.36
N PRO A 192 18.90 -5.68 13.80
CA PRO A 192 18.91 -7.11 13.46
C PRO A 192 17.66 -7.81 13.98
N HIS A 193 16.87 -8.35 13.06
CA HIS A 193 15.69 -9.12 13.41
C HIS A 193 16.05 -10.54 13.83
N ARG A 194 15.52 -10.97 14.98
CA ARG A 194 15.53 -12.39 15.39
C ARG A 194 14.52 -13.23 14.59
N ASP A 195 13.57 -12.58 13.91
CA ASP A 195 12.46 -13.22 13.17
C ASP A 195 12.85 -13.67 11.75
N LEU A 196 14.13 -13.54 11.33
CA LEU A 196 14.61 -13.90 9.98
C LEU A 196 14.79 -15.41 9.75
N THR A 197 14.32 -16.26 10.66
CA THR A 197 14.51 -17.73 10.60
C THR A 197 13.21 -18.52 10.46
N GLU A 198 12.15 -17.96 9.86
CA GLU A 198 11.15 -18.82 9.22
C GLU A 198 11.66 -19.17 7.82
N SER A 199 12.49 -20.22 7.79
CA SER A 199 12.92 -20.92 6.59
C SER A 199 11.70 -21.25 5.73
N TYR A 200 11.63 -20.69 4.53
CA TYR A 200 10.81 -21.23 3.45
C TYR A 200 11.51 -22.43 2.81
#